data_AF-A0A3D5KN77-F1
#
_entry.id   AF-A0A3D5KN77-F1
#
_cell.length_a   1.000
_cell.length_b   1.000
_cell.length_c   1.000
_cell.angle_alpha   90.00
_cell.angle_beta   90.00
_cell.angle_gamma   90.00
#
_symmetry.space_group_name_H-M   'P 1'
#
loop_
_entity.id
_entity.type
_entity.pdbx_description
1 polymer ?
#
loop_
_entity_poly.entity_id
_entity_poly.type
_entity_poly.pdbx_seq_one_letter_code
_entity_poly.pdbx_strand_id
1 'polypeptide(L)'
;MKFNILFLGLCSLTFVACAQLDEAKIKQHIKILSSDSLQGRGVGSEGEKMAAAYIESQFKKLKLQPKGVNNDFRQSFPFKGGVHGTGAEGTGNNLIAFLDNKAAYTVIIGAHYDHLGLGENGR
;
A
#
# COMPACT_ATOMS: atom_id res chain seq x y z
N MET A 1 0.13 62.91 21.60
CA MET A 1 1.18 61.92 21.32
C MET A 1 0.65 60.92 20.30
N LYS A 2 1.27 60.80 19.11
CA LYS A 2 0.88 59.83 18.08
C LYS A 2 1.77 58.59 18.23
N PHE A 3 1.17 57.43 18.50
CA PHE A 3 1.88 56.14 18.53
C PHE A 3 1.89 55.56 17.10
N ASN A 4 3.08 55.47 16.49
CA ASN A 4 3.27 54.73 15.24
C ASN A 4 3.52 53.26 15.59
N ILE A 5 2.57 52.39 15.25
CA ILE A 5 2.75 50.93 15.31
C ILE A 5 3.31 50.49 13.96
N LEU A 6 4.57 50.06 13.96
CA LEU A 6 5.24 49.47 12.80
C LEU A 6 4.83 48.00 12.70
N PHE A 7 3.95 47.66 11.76
CA PHE A 7 3.63 46.27 11.42
C PHE A 7 4.76 45.69 10.58
N LEU A 8 5.63 44.88 11.20
CA LEU A 8 6.65 44.11 10.50
C LEU A 8 5.97 42.88 9.87
N GLY A 9 5.57 42.99 8.61
CA GLY A 9 4.97 41.88 7.87
C GLY A 9 5.98 40.77 7.62
N LEU A 10 5.84 39.66 8.34
CA LEU A 10 6.60 38.44 8.08
C LEU A 10 6.05 37.80 6.81
N CYS A 11 6.69 38.08 5.67
CA CYS A 11 6.37 37.43 4.41
C CYS A 11 6.90 36.00 4.44
N SER A 12 6.06 35.06 4.84
CA SER A 12 6.37 33.63 4.83
C SER A 12 6.48 33.16 3.39
N LEU A 13 7.70 32.91 2.89
CA LEU A 13 7.89 32.15 1.66
C LEU A 13 7.35 30.73 1.88
N THR A 14 6.16 30.45 1.37
CA THR A 14 5.62 29.09 1.33
C THR A 14 6.35 28.31 0.24
N PHE A 15 7.37 27.56 0.62
CA PHE A 15 7.93 26.52 -0.24
C PHE A 15 6.85 25.47 -0.48
N VAL A 16 6.25 25.48 -1.68
CA VAL A 16 5.45 24.35 -2.16
C VAL A 16 6.43 23.25 -2.50
N ALA A 17 6.70 22.36 -1.55
CA ALA A 17 7.41 21.13 -1.83
C ALA A 17 6.52 20.26 -2.73
N CYS A 18 6.85 20.22 -4.03
CA CYS A 18 6.24 19.25 -4.93
C CYS A 18 6.70 17.85 -4.51
N ALA A 19 5.77 16.92 -4.32
CA ALA A 19 6.11 15.54 -4.01
C ALA A 19 6.84 14.93 -5.23
N GLN A 20 8.16 14.79 -5.11
CA GLN A 20 9.00 14.20 -6.15
C GLN A 20 9.08 12.69 -5.96
N LEU A 21 8.99 11.93 -7.06
CA LEU A 21 9.21 10.49 -7.03
C LEU A 21 10.67 10.20 -6.65
N ASP A 22 10.83 9.33 -5.67
CA ASP A 22 12.13 8.86 -5.20
C ASP A 22 12.44 7.51 -5.85
N GLU A 23 13.21 7.55 -6.93
CA GLU A 23 13.57 6.36 -7.72
C GLU A 23 14.24 5.28 -6.87
N ALA A 24 15.08 5.68 -5.90
CA ALA A 24 15.78 4.74 -5.03
C ALA A 24 14.79 3.98 -4.13
N LYS A 25 13.80 4.67 -3.56
CA LYS A 25 12.73 4.02 -2.79
C LYS A 25 11.89 3.09 -3.65
N ILE A 26 11.51 3.51 -4.86
CA ILE A 26 10.74 2.67 -5.79
C ILE A 26 11.52 1.38 -6.09
N LYS A 27 12.80 1.49 -6.45
CA LYS A 27 13.68 0.32 -6.69
C LYS A 27 13.80 -0.57 -5.46
N GLN A 28 13.87 0.01 -4.26
CA GLN A 28 13.91 -0.76 -3.01
C GLN A 28 12.63 -1.56 -2.79
N HIS A 29 11.46 -0.96 -2.99
CA HIS A 29 10.17 -1.66 -2.88
C HIS A 29 10.08 -2.80 -3.88
N ILE A 30 10.44 -2.55 -5.15
CA ILE A 30 10.49 -3.57 -6.20
C ILE A 30 11.40 -4.72 -5.78
N LYS A 31 12.65 -4.42 -5.38
CA LYS A 31 13.64 -5.44 -4.98
C LYS A 31 13.15 -6.32 -3.83
N ILE A 32 12.48 -5.74 -2.84
CA ILE A 32 11.94 -6.49 -1.70
C ILE A 32 10.76 -7.34 -2.15
N LEU A 33 9.78 -6.75 -2.86
CA LEU A 33 8.58 -7.46 -3.28
C LEU A 33 8.87 -8.54 -4.32
N SER A 34 9.96 -8.42 -5.08
CA SER A 34 10.40 -9.39 -6.08
C SER A 34 11.51 -10.33 -5.59
N SER A 35 11.84 -10.34 -4.29
CA SER A 35 12.95 -11.17 -3.81
C SER A 35 12.58 -12.66 -3.78
N ASP A 36 13.58 -13.53 -3.97
CA ASP A 36 13.43 -14.98 -3.88
C ASP A 36 12.88 -15.45 -2.52
N SER A 37 13.16 -14.68 -1.45
CA SER A 37 12.62 -14.95 -0.12
C SER A 37 11.10 -14.87 -0.03
N LEU A 38 10.42 -14.22 -0.99
CA LEU A 38 8.97 -14.16 -1.08
C LEU A 38 8.38 -15.24 -1.99
N GLN A 39 9.21 -16.15 -2.53
CA GLN A 39 8.78 -17.41 -3.17
C GLN A 39 7.68 -17.25 -4.23
N GLY A 40 7.71 -16.13 -4.98
CA GLY A 40 6.73 -15.84 -6.02
C GLY A 40 5.31 -15.50 -5.53
N ARG A 41 5.07 -15.32 -4.22
CA ARG A 41 3.83 -14.73 -3.65
C ARG A 41 2.53 -15.38 -4.15
N GLY A 42 2.49 -16.71 -4.20
CA GLY A 42 1.27 -17.45 -4.55
C GLY A 42 0.14 -17.15 -3.56
N VAL A 43 -1.10 -17.02 -4.02
CA VAL A 43 -2.25 -16.72 -3.14
C VAL A 43 -2.31 -17.70 -1.96
N GLY A 44 -2.34 -17.18 -0.72
CA GLY A 44 -2.36 -17.98 0.51
C GLY A 44 -1.01 -18.55 0.96
N SER A 45 0.04 -18.43 0.16
CA SER A 45 1.40 -18.90 0.51
C SER A 45 2.05 -18.04 1.60
N GLU A 46 3.10 -18.57 2.24
CA GLU A 46 3.91 -17.80 3.18
C GLU A 46 4.54 -16.55 2.51
N GLY A 47 4.95 -16.67 1.25
CA GLY A 47 5.47 -15.54 0.47
C GLY A 47 4.45 -14.41 0.28
N GLU A 48 3.18 -14.75 0.06
CA GLU A 48 2.09 -13.78 -0.03
C GLU A 48 1.80 -13.12 1.33
N LYS A 49 1.80 -13.89 2.42
CA LYS A 49 1.66 -13.35 3.79
C LYS A 49 2.80 -12.38 4.15
N MET A 50 4.04 -12.72 3.79
CA MET A 50 5.22 -11.87 4.00
C MET A 50 5.14 -10.58 3.18
N ALA A 51 4.71 -10.66 1.92
CA ALA A 51 4.49 -9.49 1.08
C ALA A 51 3.41 -8.58 1.67
N ALA A 52 2.30 -9.16 2.15
CA ALA A 52 1.24 -8.41 2.79
C ALA A 52 1.71 -7.70 4.07
N ALA A 53 2.45 -8.39 4.93
CA ALA A 53 3.04 -7.79 6.13
C ALA A 53 4.00 -6.63 5.80
N TYR A 54 4.79 -6.78 4.72
CA TYR A 54 5.64 -5.70 4.24
C TYR A 54 4.84 -4.47 3.81
N ILE A 55 3.78 -4.64 3.01
CA ILE A 55 2.92 -3.56 2.52
C ILE A 55 2.22 -2.86 3.69
N GLU A 56 1.64 -3.61 4.62
CA GLU A 56 1.04 -3.07 5.85
C GLU A 56 2.03 -2.25 6.66
N SER A 57 3.29 -2.70 6.75
CA SER A 57 4.34 -1.93 7.44
C SER A 57 4.59 -0.58 6.77
N GLN A 58 4.49 -0.49 5.43
CA GLN A 58 4.59 0.78 4.71
C GLN A 58 3.37 1.66 4.97
N PHE A 59 2.15 1.09 4.95
CA PHE A 59 0.92 1.82 5.30
C PHE A 59 1.00 2.42 6.71
N LYS A 60 1.47 1.64 7.68
CA LYS A 60 1.67 2.09 9.07
C LYS A 60 2.72 3.20 9.17
N LYS A 61 3.86 3.08 8.47
CA LYS A 61 4.90 4.14 8.41
C LYS A 61 4.35 5.45 7.82
N LEU A 62 3.47 5.35 6.84
CA LEU A 62 2.78 6.49 6.23
C LEU A 62 1.57 6.99 7.05
N LYS A 63 1.28 6.36 8.19
CA LYS A 63 0.14 6.67 9.07
C LYS A 63 -1.22 6.62 8.36
N LEU A 64 -1.35 5.72 7.39
CA LEU A 64 -2.63 5.47 6.71
C LEU A 64 -3.58 4.69 7.62
N GLN A 65 -4.88 4.94 7.44
CA GLN A 65 -5.93 4.27 8.20
C GLN A 65 -6.31 2.94 7.53
N PRO A 66 -6.53 1.88 8.31
CA PRO A 66 -7.05 0.63 7.78
C PRO A 66 -8.50 0.78 7.29
N LYS A 67 -8.84 0.11 6.18
CA LYS A 67 -10.21 0.08 5.65
C LYS A 67 -10.67 -1.32 5.20
N GLY A 68 -9.96 -2.35 5.64
CA GLY A 68 -10.38 -3.74 5.54
C GLY A 68 -11.41 -4.12 6.61
N VAL A 69 -11.52 -5.41 6.90
CA VAL A 69 -12.51 -5.97 7.84
C VAL A 69 -12.07 -5.66 9.28
N ASN A 70 -13.03 -5.37 10.17
CA ASN A 70 -12.77 -5.13 11.61
C ASN A 70 -11.74 -4.02 11.91
N ASN A 71 -11.70 -2.96 11.09
CA ASN A 71 -10.69 -1.89 11.19
C ASN A 71 -9.24 -2.38 11.06
N ASP A 72 -9.02 -3.46 10.30
CA ASP A 72 -7.69 -3.92 9.88
C ASP A 72 -7.40 -3.51 8.42
N PHE A 73 -6.15 -3.60 7.97
CA PHE A 73 -5.78 -3.41 6.57
C PHE A 73 -6.28 -4.54 5.67
N ARG A 74 -6.46 -5.74 6.24
CA ARG A 74 -6.83 -6.94 5.48
C ARG A 74 -8.33 -7.03 5.24
N GLN A 75 -8.69 -7.38 4.01
CA GLN A 75 -10.03 -7.83 3.65
C GLN A 75 -9.92 -9.22 3.03
N SER A 76 -10.22 -10.24 3.82
CA SER A 76 -10.18 -11.64 3.38
C SER A 76 -11.38 -11.99 2.50
N PHE A 77 -11.17 -12.84 1.49
CA PHE A 77 -12.21 -13.36 0.62
C PHE A 77 -11.90 -14.81 0.21
N PRO A 78 -12.93 -15.64 -0.07
CA PRO A 78 -12.71 -16.98 -0.56
C PRO A 78 -12.12 -16.93 -1.97
N PHE A 79 -11.08 -17.72 -2.19
CA PHE A 79 -10.40 -17.87 -3.46
C PHE A 79 -10.44 -19.34 -3.89
N LYS A 80 -10.58 -19.58 -5.19
CA LYS A 80 -10.44 -20.92 -5.75
C LYS A 80 -9.39 -20.89 -6.84
N GLY A 81 -8.31 -21.63 -6.63
CA GLY A 81 -7.16 -21.67 -7.54
C GLY A 81 -7.43 -22.45 -8.82
N GLY A 82 -6.39 -22.58 -9.65
CA GLY A 82 -6.43 -23.32 -10.90
C GLY A 82 -7.14 -22.60 -12.05
N VAL A 83 -6.90 -23.08 -13.27
CA VAL A 83 -7.56 -22.57 -14.48
C VAL A 83 -9.07 -22.78 -14.34
N HIS A 84 -9.84 -21.71 -14.49
CA HIS A 84 -11.31 -21.69 -14.31
C HIS A 84 -11.82 -22.11 -12.91
N GLY A 85 -11.03 -21.95 -11.84
CA GLY A 85 -11.49 -22.25 -10.48
C GLY A 85 -11.66 -23.75 -10.21
N THR A 86 -10.83 -24.57 -10.84
CA THR A 86 -10.82 -26.04 -10.70
C THR A 86 -9.88 -26.53 -9.60
N GLY A 87 -8.99 -25.66 -9.12
CA GLY A 87 -8.00 -25.96 -8.10
C GLY A 87 -8.53 -25.82 -6.67
N ALA A 88 -7.60 -25.90 -5.73
CA ALA A 88 -7.88 -25.86 -4.31
C ALA A 88 -8.55 -24.53 -3.89
N GLU A 89 -9.46 -24.64 -2.92
CA GLU A 89 -10.00 -23.49 -2.21
C GLU A 89 -8.96 -22.94 -1.24
N GLY A 90 -8.98 -21.63 -1.05
CA GLY A 90 -8.11 -20.91 -0.14
C GLY A 90 -8.71 -19.55 0.20
N THR A 91 -7.92 -18.75 0.91
CA THR A 91 -8.30 -17.40 1.30
C THR A 91 -7.33 -16.41 0.68
N GLY A 92 -7.85 -15.52 -0.16
CA GLY A 92 -7.13 -14.35 -0.63
C GLY A 92 -7.32 -13.17 0.32
N ASN A 93 -6.43 -12.19 0.26
CA ASN A 93 -6.57 -10.95 1.03
C ASN A 93 -6.37 -9.74 0.12
N ASN A 94 -7.30 -8.78 0.19
CA ASN A 94 -7.01 -7.43 -0.26
C ASN A 94 -6.35 -6.66 0.89
N LEU A 95 -5.46 -5.71 0.56
CA LEU A 95 -4.89 -4.77 1.53
C LEU A 95 -5.39 -3.37 1.21
N ILE A 96 -6.11 -2.77 2.16
CA ILE A 96 -6.82 -1.51 1.96
C ILE A 96 -6.40 -0.51 3.01
N ALA A 97 -5.76 0.57 2.55
CA ALA A 97 -5.37 1.70 3.36
C ALA A 97 -5.99 3.00 2.82
N PHE A 98 -6.24 3.94 3.72
CA PHE A 98 -6.97 5.16 3.44
C PHE A 98 -6.26 6.38 4.05
N LEU A 99 -6.07 7.42 3.24
CA LEU A 99 -5.65 8.73 3.70
C LEU A 99 -6.88 9.63 3.79
N ASP A 100 -7.41 9.83 5.00
CA ASP A 100 -8.53 10.73 5.22
C ASP A 100 -8.03 12.17 5.41
N ASN A 101 -8.04 12.95 4.32
CA ASN A 101 -7.77 14.39 4.35
C ASN A 101 -9.05 15.24 4.28
N LYS A 102 -10.23 14.63 4.50
CA LYS A 102 -11.55 15.30 4.42
C LYS A 102 -11.88 15.91 3.06
N ALA A 103 -11.22 15.47 1.98
CA ALA A 103 -11.57 15.88 0.63
C ALA A 103 -12.98 15.42 0.24
N ALA A 104 -13.62 16.16 -0.67
CA ALA A 104 -14.97 15.84 -1.16
C ALA A 104 -15.03 14.54 -1.98
N TYR A 105 -13.89 14.09 -2.52
CA TYR A 105 -13.79 12.91 -3.38
C TYR A 105 -12.64 12.02 -2.95
N THR A 106 -12.83 10.71 -3.12
CA THR A 106 -11.80 9.69 -2.89
C THR A 106 -11.23 9.25 -4.22
N VAL A 107 -9.90 9.27 -4.33
CA VAL A 107 -9.18 8.62 -5.44
C VAL A 107 -8.79 7.21 -5.00
N ILE A 108 -9.12 6.21 -5.81
CA ILE A 108 -8.76 4.81 -5.56
C ILE A 108 -7.61 4.43 -6.48
N ILE A 109 -6.50 3.98 -5.90
CA ILE A 109 -5.34 3.46 -6.63
C ILE A 109 -5.20 1.98 -6.26
N GLY A 110 -5.18 1.10 -7.26
CA GLY A 110 -5.12 -0.35 -7.08
C GLY A 110 -3.93 -0.98 -7.81
N ALA A 111 -3.43 -2.09 -7.25
CA ALA A 111 -2.44 -2.97 -7.85
C ALA A 111 -2.57 -4.38 -7.24
N HIS A 112 -2.15 -5.40 -7.98
CA HIS A 112 -2.00 -6.75 -7.42
C HIS A 112 -0.66 -6.87 -6.71
N TYR A 113 -0.59 -7.66 -5.62
CA TYR A 113 0.66 -7.94 -4.91
C TYR A 113 1.00 -9.43 -4.89
N ASP A 114 0.02 -10.29 -5.16
CA ASP A 114 0.18 -11.71 -5.40
C ASP A 114 0.76 -11.98 -6.80
N HIS A 115 1.21 -13.22 -7.01
CA HIS A 115 1.65 -13.74 -8.30
C HIS A 115 1.46 -15.26 -8.33
N LEU A 116 2.01 -15.95 -9.33
CA LEU A 116 1.84 -17.39 -9.57
C LEU A 116 2.55 -18.32 -8.55
N GLY A 117 3.21 -17.79 -7.52
CA GLY A 117 4.07 -18.58 -6.65
C GLY A 117 5.30 -19.10 -7.39
N LEU A 118 5.72 -20.33 -7.07
CA LEU A 118 6.85 -21.00 -7.71
C LEU A 118 6.48 -21.67 -9.06
N GLY A 119 5.27 -21.43 -9.59
CA GLY A 119 4.84 -21.97 -10.88
C GLY A 119 4.30 -23.40 -10.84
N GLU A 120 4.04 -23.95 -9.66
CA GLU A 120 3.53 -25.32 -9.49
C GLU A 120 2.10 -25.51 -10.04
N ASN A 121 1.32 -24.43 -10.11
CA ASN A 121 -0.08 -24.43 -10.53
C ASN A 121 -0.30 -24.11 -12.03
N GLY A 122 0.80 -24.02 -12.81
CA GLY A 122 0.78 -23.64 -14.23
C GLY A 122 0.94 -24.81 -15.21
N ARG A 123 0.61 -26.04 -14.80
CA ARG A 123 0.61 -27.24 -15.66
C ARG A 123 -0.81 -27.69 -15.96
#